data_AF-A0A6G1J072-F1
#
_entry.id   AF-A0A6G1J072-F1
#
_cell.length_a   1.000
_cell.length_b   1.000
_cell.length_c   1.000
_cell.angle_alpha   90.00
_cell.angle_beta   90.00
_cell.angle_gamma   90.00
#
_symmetry.space_group_name_H-M   'P 1'
#
loop_
_entity.id
_entity.type
_entity.pdbx_description
1 polymer ?
#
loop_
_entity_poly.entity_id
_entity_poly.type
_entity_poly.pdbx_seq_one_letter_code
_entity_poly.pdbx_strand_id
1 'polypeptide(L)'
;MQRLKVVEGWASLEALRQTSPADGSSGPILGECDAEADDLPASNGCNGVHTANLAAAAAALQRVSLMPVEILIVGAGAIGAFYASRLAQVPGIHVSVICRSNYSAVKAHGFRVTSPQYGEYTFTPSHTFANPDEARSSRVQWDYAVVSTKALPDVSDDSAILEGLVSDTTTIVLIQNGLGVEEPYARRFPKAAICSAVTIASCAQTSPGHIKHNRWTRINSGPYLPHLDTRNEKPTDARVTEQNDVFITLLKEGGIKDASAYSHAKLQLVRWHKIAINASMNPSSVLAGGVSNNAMSLDPELSIHLKGVMEEVLTTAPKILGAPLPEEFASPEQILRSTQRNTSGSKPSMALDWEQGKTMELEVILGNPIRIARERGFEMPRMQTLYALLRMAQLVRDKAKGGSRL
;
A
#
# COMPACT_ATOMS: atom_id res chain seq x y z
N MET A 1 -41.51 -43.09 0.79
CA MET A 1 -41.67 -41.78 0.11
C MET A 1 -40.30 -41.24 -0.28
N GLN A 2 -40.23 -40.40 -1.32
CA GLN A 2 -39.06 -40.29 -2.21
C GLN A 2 -37.79 -39.66 -1.61
N ARG A 3 -36.65 -40.26 -1.94
CA ARG A 3 -35.36 -39.58 -2.13
C ARG A 3 -35.17 -39.31 -3.63
N LEU A 4 -34.71 -38.13 -4.02
CA LEU A 4 -34.15 -37.80 -5.34
C LEU A 4 -32.94 -36.89 -5.05
N LYS A 5 -31.70 -37.39 -5.17
CA LYS A 5 -30.88 -37.61 -6.38
C LYS A 5 -30.34 -36.33 -7.00
N VAL A 6 -29.03 -36.14 -6.80
CA VAL A 6 -28.13 -35.31 -7.61
C VAL A 6 -28.08 -35.84 -9.04
N VAL A 7 -27.96 -34.94 -10.02
CA VAL A 7 -27.58 -35.26 -11.40
C VAL A 7 -26.56 -34.22 -11.86
N GLU A 8 -25.37 -34.68 -12.25
CA GLU A 8 -24.37 -33.90 -12.98
C GLU A 8 -24.67 -33.92 -14.49
N GLY A 9 -24.18 -32.93 -15.24
CA GLY A 9 -24.37 -32.88 -16.68
C GLY A 9 -23.48 -31.85 -17.38
N TRP A 10 -22.23 -32.20 -17.63
CA TRP A 10 -21.39 -31.51 -18.64
C TRP A 10 -21.72 -32.06 -20.03
N ALA A 11 -21.99 -31.20 -20.99
CA ALA A 11 -21.93 -31.54 -22.41
C ALA A 11 -21.55 -30.32 -23.26
N SER A 12 -20.42 -30.43 -23.96
CA SER A 12 -19.93 -29.51 -24.97
C SER A 12 -20.76 -29.58 -26.26
N LEU A 13 -20.90 -28.46 -26.97
CA LEU A 13 -21.13 -28.47 -28.41
C LEU A 13 -20.31 -27.38 -29.10
N GLU A 14 -19.34 -27.82 -29.90
CA GLU A 14 -18.52 -27.02 -30.80
C GLU A 14 -18.90 -27.38 -32.25
N ALA A 15 -18.50 -26.52 -33.20
CA ALA A 15 -18.53 -26.71 -34.65
C ALA A 15 -19.88 -26.58 -35.39
N LEU A 16 -19.98 -25.47 -36.13
CA LEU A 16 -20.24 -25.53 -37.57
C LEU A 16 -19.27 -24.55 -38.28
N ARG A 17 -18.25 -25.12 -38.94
CA ARG A 17 -17.45 -24.43 -39.98
C ARG A 17 -18.20 -24.59 -41.32
N GLN A 18 -18.13 -23.65 -42.27
CA GLN A 18 -17.26 -23.58 -43.46
C GLN A 18 -17.99 -22.62 -44.47
N THR A 19 -17.40 -21.88 -45.43
CA THR A 19 -16.15 -21.98 -46.21
C THR A 19 -15.53 -20.60 -46.57
N SER A 20 -14.23 -20.60 -46.89
CA SER A 20 -13.42 -19.53 -47.54
C SER A 20 -13.66 -19.46 -49.08
N PRO A 21 -12.86 -18.78 -49.97
CA PRO A 21 -11.57 -18.04 -49.86
C PRO A 21 -11.68 -16.54 -50.31
N ALA A 22 -10.65 -15.74 -50.67
CA ALA A 22 -9.20 -15.89 -50.94
C ALA A 22 -8.41 -14.56 -50.70
N ASP A 23 -7.08 -14.60 -50.95
CA ASP A 23 -6.09 -13.50 -51.20
C ASP A 23 -5.93 -12.35 -50.16
N GLY A 24 -4.74 -11.76 -49.92
CA GLY A 24 -3.38 -12.10 -50.39
C GLY A 24 -2.32 -11.07 -49.91
N SER A 25 -1.10 -11.55 -49.61
CA SER A 25 0.20 -10.82 -49.51
C SER A 25 0.46 -9.67 -48.51
N SER A 26 1.55 -9.88 -47.74
CA SER A 26 2.66 -8.94 -47.40
C SER A 26 2.49 -7.74 -46.41
N GLY A 27 3.45 -7.65 -45.47
CA GLY A 27 3.89 -6.40 -44.82
C GLY A 27 3.76 -6.37 -43.29
N PRO A 28 4.84 -6.18 -42.51
CA PRO A 28 4.75 -5.86 -41.09
C PRO A 28 4.51 -4.36 -40.89
N ILE A 29 3.57 -3.98 -40.01
CA ILE A 29 3.36 -2.58 -39.62
C ILE A 29 3.77 -2.41 -38.16
N LEU A 30 4.83 -1.61 -37.97
CA LEU A 30 5.18 -0.97 -36.71
C LEU A 30 4.29 0.27 -36.50
N GLY A 31 4.03 0.61 -35.25
CA GLY A 31 3.20 1.74 -34.82
C GLY A 31 2.73 1.49 -33.39
N GLU A 32 3.47 1.88 -32.36
CA GLU A 32 3.60 3.27 -31.87
C GLU A 32 2.24 3.96 -31.72
N CYS A 33 1.84 4.11 -30.45
CA CYS A 33 0.84 5.06 -29.97
C CYS A 33 1.20 5.37 -28.51
N ASP A 34 2.37 6.01 -28.33
CA ASP A 34 2.62 6.77 -27.12
C ASP A 34 1.69 7.98 -27.11
N ALA A 35 1.04 8.20 -25.96
CA ALA A 35 0.26 9.40 -25.68
C ALA A 35 0.88 10.06 -24.46
N GLU A 36 2.01 10.73 -24.69
CA GLU A 36 2.56 11.69 -23.74
C GLU A 36 1.55 12.82 -23.50
N ALA A 37 1.54 13.34 -22.28
CA ALA A 37 0.77 14.51 -21.89
C ALA A 37 1.65 15.39 -20.98
N ASP A 38 2.80 15.79 -21.52
CA ASP A 38 3.63 16.83 -20.94
C ASP A 38 3.19 18.19 -21.49
N ASP A 39 2.57 18.99 -20.62
CA ASP A 39 2.56 20.45 -20.77
C ASP A 39 2.30 21.09 -19.39
N LEU A 40 3.36 21.56 -18.74
CA LEU A 40 3.29 22.35 -17.50
C LEU A 40 4.14 23.61 -17.67
N PRO A 41 3.58 24.82 -17.42
CA PRO A 41 4.33 26.06 -17.58
C PRO A 41 5.40 26.21 -16.50
N ALA A 42 6.58 26.68 -16.90
CA ALA A 42 7.71 26.90 -16.00
C ALA A 42 7.41 27.99 -14.94
N SER A 43 7.31 27.59 -13.67
CA SER A 43 7.25 28.50 -12.53
C SER A 43 8.64 28.73 -11.94
N ASN A 44 9.27 29.84 -12.33
CA ASN A 44 10.53 30.31 -11.73
C ASN A 44 10.30 30.73 -10.27
N GLY A 45 10.57 29.84 -9.31
CA GLY A 45 10.35 30.18 -7.90
C GLY A 45 10.72 29.16 -6.81
N CYS A 46 11.54 28.11 -7.07
CA CYS A 46 11.83 27.09 -6.03
C CYS A 46 13.28 26.54 -5.98
N ASN A 47 14.22 27.11 -6.73
CA ASN A 47 15.56 26.50 -6.90
C ASN A 47 16.48 26.56 -5.65
N GLY A 48 16.15 27.38 -4.64
CA GLY A 48 16.96 27.51 -3.43
C GLY A 48 16.74 26.41 -2.38
N VAL A 49 15.54 25.83 -2.30
CA VAL A 49 15.20 24.80 -1.29
C VAL A 49 15.62 23.41 -1.76
N HIS A 50 15.45 23.11 -3.06
CA HIS A 50 15.85 21.82 -3.62
C HIS A 50 17.37 21.58 -3.61
N THR A 51 18.17 22.63 -3.83
CA THR A 51 19.63 22.54 -3.80
C THR A 51 20.17 22.37 -2.38
N ALA A 52 19.56 23.02 -1.39
CA ALA A 52 19.86 22.81 0.02
C ALA A 52 19.57 21.37 0.47
N ASN A 53 18.44 20.79 0.06
CA ASN A 53 18.08 19.40 0.40
C ASN A 53 19.01 18.37 -0.26
N LEU A 54 19.49 18.61 -1.48
CA LEU A 54 20.49 17.74 -2.13
C LEU A 54 21.85 17.83 -1.41
N ALA A 55 22.28 19.02 -1.00
CA ALA A 55 23.49 19.21 -0.21
C ALA A 55 23.36 18.58 1.20
N ALA A 56 22.19 18.67 1.84
CA ALA A 56 21.92 18.03 3.12
C ALA A 56 21.86 16.49 3.00
N ALA A 57 21.26 15.95 1.95
CA ALA A 57 21.25 14.51 1.67
C ALA A 57 22.65 13.98 1.33
N ALA A 58 23.42 14.70 0.50
CA ALA A 58 24.82 14.38 0.22
C ALA A 58 25.69 14.52 1.47
N ALA A 59 25.44 15.51 2.34
CA ALA A 59 26.12 15.65 3.62
C ALA A 59 25.67 14.60 4.65
N ALA A 60 24.44 14.09 4.60
CA ALA A 60 23.98 12.97 5.41
C ALA A 60 24.62 11.66 4.93
N LEU A 61 24.76 11.47 3.61
CA LEU A 61 25.49 10.37 2.98
C LEU A 61 27.02 10.46 3.22
N GLN A 62 27.59 11.66 3.33
CA GLN A 62 28.99 11.88 3.71
C GLN A 62 29.21 11.88 5.24
N ARG A 63 28.14 12.04 6.03
CA ARG A 63 28.07 11.80 7.47
C ARG A 63 27.58 10.40 7.81
N VAL A 64 27.47 9.50 6.81
CA VAL A 64 27.41 8.07 7.08
C VAL A 64 28.70 7.75 7.83
N SER A 65 28.50 7.36 9.10
CA SER A 65 29.53 6.73 9.92
C SER A 65 30.23 5.63 9.13
N LEU A 66 31.40 5.16 9.57
CA LEU A 66 32.01 3.93 9.03
C LEU A 66 31.15 2.66 9.25
N MET A 67 29.91 2.82 9.74
CA MET A 67 28.91 1.79 9.98
C MET A 67 27.77 1.93 8.95
N PRO A 68 27.26 0.81 8.41
CA PRO A 68 26.12 0.80 7.49
C PRO A 68 24.83 1.24 8.16
N VAL A 69 23.86 1.70 7.36
CA VAL A 69 22.49 2.00 7.83
C VAL A 69 21.70 0.69 7.92
N GLU A 70 21.13 0.40 9.08
CA GLU A 70 20.42 -0.85 9.34
C GLU A 70 18.90 -0.66 9.26
N ILE A 71 18.26 -1.30 8.27
CA ILE A 71 16.82 -1.24 8.01
C ILE A 71 16.18 -2.60 8.31
N LEU A 72 15.21 -2.63 9.22
CA LEU A 72 14.37 -3.80 9.50
C LEU A 72 13.01 -3.70 8.81
N ILE A 73 12.66 -4.72 8.03
CA ILE A 73 11.36 -4.84 7.36
C ILE A 73 10.47 -5.77 8.17
N VAL A 74 9.42 -5.21 8.77
CA VAL A 74 8.44 -5.94 9.56
C VAL A 74 7.21 -6.22 8.70
N GLY A 75 7.03 -7.49 8.35
CA GLY A 75 5.99 -7.95 7.41
C GLY A 75 6.50 -8.08 5.98
N ALA A 76 7.50 -8.93 5.75
CA ALA A 76 8.11 -9.17 4.45
C ALA A 76 7.21 -9.97 3.46
N GLY A 77 5.98 -9.51 3.24
CA GLY A 77 5.10 -9.93 2.15
C GLY A 77 5.39 -9.16 0.85
N ALA A 78 4.43 -9.16 -0.08
CA ALA A 78 4.62 -8.63 -1.44
C ALA A 78 5.12 -7.17 -1.50
N ILE A 79 4.54 -6.28 -0.68
CA ILE A 79 4.90 -4.86 -0.63
C ILE A 79 6.22 -4.67 0.14
N GLY A 80 6.34 -5.25 1.34
CA GLY A 80 7.52 -5.16 2.19
C GLY A 80 8.78 -5.65 1.49
N ALA A 81 8.75 -6.87 0.93
CA ALA A 81 9.88 -7.47 0.23
C ALA A 81 10.28 -6.72 -1.05
N PHE A 82 9.33 -6.07 -1.73
CA PHE A 82 9.62 -5.23 -2.89
C PHE A 82 10.33 -3.93 -2.48
N TYR A 83 9.84 -3.19 -1.48
CA TYR A 83 10.56 -2.00 -0.99
C TYR A 83 11.91 -2.36 -0.38
N ALA A 84 12.00 -3.50 0.31
CA ALA A 84 13.24 -4.07 0.81
C ALA A 84 14.27 -4.31 -0.31
N SER A 85 13.85 -4.95 -1.40
CA SER A 85 14.74 -5.28 -2.53
C SER A 85 15.22 -4.05 -3.30
N ARG A 86 14.48 -2.94 -3.24
CA ARG A 86 14.90 -1.63 -3.78
C ARG A 86 15.86 -0.90 -2.85
N LEU A 87 15.57 -0.82 -1.55
CA LEU A 87 16.47 -0.21 -0.56
C LEU A 87 17.84 -0.92 -0.51
N ALA A 88 17.86 -2.25 -0.65
CA ALA A 88 19.08 -3.05 -0.69
C ALA A 88 19.94 -2.86 -1.96
N GLN A 89 19.52 -2.03 -2.92
CA GLN A 89 20.39 -1.64 -4.05
C GLN A 89 21.33 -0.48 -3.70
N VAL A 90 21.10 0.22 -2.59
CA VAL A 90 21.86 1.41 -2.20
C VAL A 90 23.12 0.98 -1.44
N PRO A 91 24.33 1.39 -1.87
CA PRO A 91 25.57 1.07 -1.16
C PRO A 91 25.55 1.56 0.30
N GLY A 92 26.03 0.73 1.22
CA GLY A 92 26.07 1.05 2.65
C GLY A 92 24.73 0.87 3.40
N ILE A 93 23.68 0.38 2.73
CA ILE A 93 22.40 0.06 3.37
C ILE A 93 22.30 -1.46 3.57
N HIS A 94 22.05 -1.87 4.81
CA HIS A 94 21.73 -3.24 5.16
C HIS A 94 20.23 -3.39 5.37
N VAL A 95 19.63 -4.39 4.74
CA VAL A 95 18.18 -4.63 4.82
C VAL A 95 17.93 -6.01 5.37
N SER A 96 17.40 -6.06 6.59
CA SER A 96 17.00 -7.25 7.31
C SER A 96 15.49 -7.41 7.30
N VAL A 97 14.99 -8.65 7.42
CA VAL A 97 13.56 -8.95 7.31
C VAL A 97 13.06 -9.85 8.44
N ILE A 98 11.86 -9.56 8.95
CA ILE A 98 11.06 -10.52 9.71
C ILE A 98 10.08 -11.19 8.74
N CYS A 99 10.33 -12.47 8.48
CA CYS A 99 9.49 -13.34 7.67
C CYS A 99 8.57 -14.18 8.57
N ARG A 100 7.50 -14.74 7.99
CA ARG A 100 6.63 -15.73 8.68
C ARG A 100 6.45 -16.96 7.79
N SER A 101 5.36 -17.02 7.02
CA SER A 101 5.04 -18.16 6.15
C SER A 101 6.02 -18.37 4.99
N ASN A 102 6.86 -17.38 4.70
CA ASN A 102 7.92 -17.43 3.68
C ASN A 102 9.34 -17.58 4.26
N TYR A 103 9.51 -17.69 5.59
CA TYR A 103 10.82 -17.71 6.25
C TYR A 103 11.79 -18.72 5.63
N SER A 104 11.41 -20.00 5.55
CA SER A 104 12.32 -21.06 5.09
C SER A 104 12.80 -20.86 3.64
N ALA A 105 11.93 -20.39 2.75
CA ALA A 105 12.28 -20.11 1.36
C ALA A 105 13.23 -18.90 1.26
N VAL A 106 12.93 -17.82 1.96
CA VAL A 106 13.73 -16.59 1.96
C VAL A 106 15.08 -16.81 2.64
N LYS A 107 15.14 -17.60 3.71
CA LYS A 107 16.38 -17.95 4.41
C LYS A 107 17.35 -18.77 3.54
N ALA A 108 16.81 -19.61 2.65
CA ALA A 108 17.60 -20.45 1.76
C ALA A 108 17.99 -19.78 0.43
N HIS A 109 17.13 -18.90 -0.11
CA HIS A 109 17.24 -18.42 -1.49
C HIS A 109 17.04 -16.90 -1.68
N GLY A 110 16.79 -16.14 -0.60
CA GLY A 110 16.40 -14.74 -0.67
C GLY A 110 15.02 -14.53 -1.30
N PHE A 111 14.77 -13.32 -1.77
CA PHE A 111 13.60 -12.95 -2.56
C PHE A 111 13.96 -12.87 -4.04
N ARG A 112 13.34 -13.71 -4.88
CA ARG A 112 13.38 -13.51 -6.34
C ARG A 112 12.33 -12.48 -6.71
N VAL A 113 12.73 -11.43 -7.41
CA VAL A 113 11.86 -10.32 -7.82
C VAL A 113 11.79 -10.29 -9.34
N THR A 114 10.57 -10.29 -9.88
CA THR A 114 10.32 -10.09 -11.32
C THR A 114 9.55 -8.78 -11.50
N SER A 115 10.05 -7.88 -12.34
CA SER A 115 9.50 -6.54 -12.56
C SER A 115 9.70 -6.07 -14.00
N PRO A 116 8.64 -5.65 -14.73
CA PRO A 116 8.81 -4.98 -16.03
C PRO A 116 9.64 -3.68 -15.98
N GLN A 117 9.73 -3.03 -14.81
CA GLN A 117 10.48 -1.79 -14.61
C GLN A 117 11.93 -2.02 -14.11
N TYR A 118 12.20 -3.17 -13.48
CA TYR A 118 13.46 -3.42 -12.75
C TYR A 118 14.14 -4.75 -13.13
N GLY A 119 13.66 -5.42 -14.18
CA GLY A 119 14.16 -6.73 -14.60
C GLY A 119 13.80 -7.87 -13.64
N GLU A 120 14.54 -8.98 -13.76
CA GLU A 120 14.52 -10.10 -12.82
C GLU A 120 15.84 -10.16 -12.05
N TYR A 121 15.76 -10.26 -10.72
CA TYR A 121 16.92 -10.27 -9.83
C TYR A 121 16.59 -10.97 -8.49
N THR A 122 17.62 -11.32 -7.73
CA THR A 122 17.47 -11.87 -6.37
C THR A 122 17.98 -10.86 -5.35
N PHE A 123 17.18 -10.59 -4.33
CA PHE A 123 17.56 -9.83 -3.14
C PHE A 123 17.76 -10.79 -1.96
N THR A 124 18.96 -10.83 -1.41
CA THR A 124 19.28 -11.59 -0.19
C THR A 124 19.33 -10.61 0.99
N PRO A 125 18.44 -10.73 2.00
CA PRO A 125 18.49 -9.89 3.19
C PRO A 125 19.76 -10.10 4.02
N SER A 126 20.29 -9.04 4.64
CA SER A 126 21.45 -9.13 5.56
C SER A 126 21.17 -10.10 6.71
N HIS A 127 19.98 -9.96 7.33
CA HIS A 127 19.43 -10.96 8.23
C HIS A 127 17.99 -11.32 7.83
N THR A 128 17.69 -12.62 7.87
CA THR A 128 16.34 -13.15 7.76
C THR A 128 16.00 -13.84 9.08
N PHE A 129 15.00 -13.30 9.78
CA PHE A 129 14.48 -13.76 11.07
C PHE A 129 13.11 -14.42 10.89
N ALA A 130 12.82 -15.48 11.67
CA ALA A 130 11.53 -16.18 11.65
C ALA A 130 10.46 -15.52 12.52
N ASN A 131 10.87 -14.65 13.45
CA ASN A 131 10.03 -14.00 14.43
C ASN A 131 10.75 -12.76 15.04
N PRO A 132 10.06 -11.90 15.81
CA PRO A 132 10.67 -10.73 16.43
C PRO A 132 11.70 -11.04 17.53
N ASP A 133 11.62 -12.19 18.20
CA ASP A 133 12.53 -12.56 19.29
C ASP A 133 13.93 -12.91 18.77
N GLU A 134 14.03 -13.53 17.60
CA GLU A 134 15.30 -13.69 16.87
C GLU A 134 15.91 -12.34 16.48
N ALA A 135 15.07 -11.40 16.01
CA ALA A 135 15.53 -10.05 15.65
C ALA A 135 16.06 -9.30 16.88
N ARG A 136 15.38 -9.38 18.04
CA ARG A 136 15.86 -8.85 19.34
C ARG A 136 17.17 -9.50 19.75
N SER A 137 17.26 -10.82 19.64
CA SER A 137 18.43 -11.61 20.03
C SER A 137 19.68 -11.31 19.19
N SER A 138 19.52 -10.78 17.97
CA SER A 138 20.63 -10.34 17.12
C SER A 138 21.39 -9.12 17.68
N ARG A 139 20.74 -8.32 18.55
CA ARG A 139 21.23 -7.05 19.12
C ARG A 139 21.57 -5.94 18.11
N VAL A 140 21.28 -6.14 16.82
CA VAL A 140 21.40 -5.09 15.79
C VAL A 140 20.54 -3.89 16.20
N GLN A 141 21.12 -2.70 16.11
CA GLN A 141 20.41 -1.44 16.31
C GLN A 141 19.86 -0.99 14.96
N TRP A 142 18.58 -0.61 14.91
CA TRP A 142 17.90 -0.29 13.67
C TRP A 142 17.73 1.22 13.52
N ASP A 143 18.21 1.78 12.41
CA ASP A 143 17.94 3.17 12.03
C ASP A 143 16.48 3.33 11.56
N TYR A 144 15.98 2.33 10.82
CA TYR A 144 14.61 2.28 10.32
C TYR A 144 13.92 0.94 10.62
N ALA A 145 12.71 1.00 11.15
CA ALA A 145 11.78 -0.11 11.27
C ALA A 145 10.59 0.12 10.32
N VAL A 146 10.62 -0.49 9.13
CA VAL A 146 9.61 -0.33 8.08
C VAL A 146 8.51 -1.37 8.26
N VAL A 147 7.30 -0.94 8.63
CA VAL A 147 6.15 -1.81 8.84
C VAL A 147 5.27 -1.89 7.60
N SER A 148 5.06 -3.12 7.13
CA SER A 148 4.26 -3.47 5.94
C SER A 148 3.39 -4.73 6.16
N THR A 149 3.13 -5.07 7.43
CA THR A 149 2.06 -5.98 7.84
C THR A 149 0.67 -5.43 7.48
N LYS A 150 -0.35 -6.28 7.48
CA LYS A 150 -1.75 -5.82 7.34
C LYS A 150 -2.22 -5.26 8.66
N ALA A 151 -2.76 -4.05 8.65
CA ALA A 151 -3.25 -3.41 9.87
C ALA A 151 -4.64 -3.97 10.22
N LEU A 152 -4.66 -4.91 11.16
CA LEU A 152 -5.85 -5.64 11.63
C LEU A 152 -6.04 -5.40 13.13
N PRO A 153 -6.41 -4.17 13.58
CA PRO A 153 -6.50 -3.83 15.01
C PRO A 153 -7.62 -4.59 15.75
N ASP A 154 -8.52 -5.24 15.03
CA ASP A 154 -9.52 -6.19 15.54
C ASP A 154 -8.96 -7.62 15.77
N VAL A 155 -7.70 -7.87 15.40
CA VAL A 155 -7.02 -9.18 15.50
C VAL A 155 -5.67 -9.11 16.22
N SER A 156 -4.85 -8.07 15.97
CA SER A 156 -3.50 -7.93 16.53
C SER A 156 -3.06 -6.49 16.74
N ASP A 157 -2.23 -6.27 17.75
CA ASP A 157 -1.47 -5.02 17.93
C ASP A 157 -0.10 -5.15 17.24
N ASP A 158 -0.03 -4.74 15.97
CA ASP A 158 1.19 -4.76 15.19
C ASP A 158 2.32 -3.93 15.82
N SER A 159 2.01 -2.90 16.61
CA SER A 159 3.02 -2.05 17.22
C SER A 159 3.75 -2.73 18.39
N ALA A 160 3.14 -3.74 19.02
CA ALA A 160 3.80 -4.60 20.01
C ALA A 160 4.94 -5.45 19.41
N ILE A 161 4.93 -5.68 18.08
CA ILE A 161 6.01 -6.38 17.37
C ILE A 161 7.35 -5.63 17.54
N LEU A 162 7.30 -4.30 17.60
CA LEU A 162 8.47 -3.43 17.63
C LEU A 162 9.08 -3.23 19.04
N GLU A 163 8.45 -3.76 20.09
CA GLU A 163 8.99 -3.66 21.46
C GLU A 163 10.39 -4.29 21.51
N GLY A 164 11.38 -3.59 22.08
CA GLY A 164 12.78 -4.06 22.09
C GLY A 164 13.50 -4.07 20.73
N LEU A 165 12.85 -3.63 19.65
CA LEU A 165 13.44 -3.41 18.32
C LEU A 165 13.54 -1.91 17.96
N VAL A 166 12.86 -1.04 18.69
CA VAL A 166 12.87 0.42 18.51
C VAL A 166 13.60 1.07 19.68
N SER A 167 14.56 1.95 19.37
CA SER A 167 15.21 2.85 20.32
C SER A 167 14.70 4.29 20.16
N ASP A 168 15.18 5.20 21.02
CA ASP A 168 14.90 6.64 20.91
C ASP A 168 15.42 7.27 19.60
N THR A 169 16.32 6.60 18.86
CA THR A 169 16.86 7.06 17.56
C THR A 169 16.23 6.38 16.35
N THR A 170 15.62 5.21 16.51
CA THR A 170 14.96 4.47 15.42
C THR A 170 13.79 5.26 14.83
N THR A 171 13.66 5.20 13.51
CA THR A 171 12.51 5.73 12.75
C THR A 171 11.57 4.60 12.37
N ILE A 172 10.32 4.66 12.82
CA ILE A 172 9.27 3.73 12.40
C ILE A 172 8.65 4.27 11.10
N VAL A 173 8.61 3.47 10.04
CA VAL A 173 8.00 3.86 8.75
C VAL A 173 6.78 3.00 8.46
N LEU A 174 5.59 3.60 8.42
CA LEU A 174 4.32 2.88 8.30
C LEU A 174 3.76 2.92 6.87
N ILE A 175 4.04 1.87 6.09
CA ILE A 175 3.56 1.70 4.70
C ILE A 175 2.13 1.09 4.66
N GLN A 176 1.57 0.75 5.84
CA GLN A 176 0.27 0.11 5.99
C GLN A 176 -0.90 0.91 5.35
N ASN A 177 -1.87 0.18 4.80
CA ASN A 177 -3.10 0.77 4.26
C ASN A 177 -3.96 1.36 5.38
N GLY A 178 -4.77 2.36 5.03
CA GLY A 178 -5.79 2.90 5.91
C GLY A 178 -5.48 4.27 6.51
N LEU A 179 -6.36 4.71 7.41
CA LEU A 179 -6.20 5.88 8.28
C LEU A 179 -6.04 5.44 9.74
N GLY A 180 -5.39 6.26 10.56
CA GLY A 180 -5.26 6.01 12.01
C GLY A 180 -4.40 4.79 12.34
N VAL A 181 -3.51 4.39 11.43
CA VAL A 181 -2.55 3.30 11.65
C VAL A 181 -1.36 3.75 12.50
N GLU A 182 -1.14 5.06 12.60
CA GLU A 182 -0.01 5.67 13.28
C GLU A 182 -0.15 5.74 14.81
N GLU A 183 -1.37 5.95 15.30
CA GLU A 183 -1.69 6.18 16.72
C GLU A 183 -1.17 5.09 17.68
N PRO A 184 -1.30 3.77 17.40
CA PRO A 184 -0.74 2.72 18.27
C PRO A 184 0.78 2.83 18.44
N TYR A 185 1.50 3.16 17.36
CA TYR A 185 2.95 3.34 17.39
C TYR A 185 3.34 4.62 18.11
N ALA A 186 2.63 5.74 17.88
CA ALA A 186 2.89 7.01 18.55
C ALA A 186 2.70 6.92 20.06
N ARG A 187 1.68 6.18 20.50
CA ARG A 187 1.39 5.90 21.90
C ARG A 187 2.45 5.02 22.57
N ARG A 188 2.92 3.99 21.86
CA ARG A 188 3.88 2.99 22.39
C ARG A 188 5.33 3.47 22.34
N PHE A 189 5.70 4.26 21.34
CA PHE A 189 7.06 4.75 21.10
C PHE A 189 7.11 6.29 21.04
N PRO A 190 6.71 7.02 22.11
CA PRO A 190 6.50 8.47 22.08
C PRO A 190 7.78 9.32 21.84
N LYS A 191 8.94 8.68 21.79
CA LYS A 191 10.25 9.30 21.47
C LYS A 191 10.80 8.90 20.11
N ALA A 192 10.32 7.80 19.51
CA ALA A 192 10.75 7.36 18.20
C ALA A 192 10.23 8.32 17.14
N ALA A 193 10.96 8.47 16.04
CA ALA A 193 10.42 9.16 14.88
C ALA A 193 9.39 8.25 14.19
N ILE A 194 8.25 8.82 13.79
CA ILE A 194 7.22 8.08 13.04
C ILE A 194 7.02 8.78 11.70
N CYS A 195 7.38 8.06 10.64
CA CYS A 195 7.10 8.45 9.28
C CYS A 195 5.92 7.63 8.78
N SER A 196 4.94 8.29 8.21
CA SER A 196 3.73 7.67 7.69
C SER A 196 3.83 7.67 6.16
N ALA A 197 3.50 6.55 5.53
CA ALA A 197 3.74 6.35 4.10
C ALA A 197 2.53 5.80 3.35
N VAL A 198 2.32 6.34 2.15
CA VAL A 198 1.26 5.97 1.21
C VAL A 198 1.88 5.41 -0.06
N THR A 199 1.82 4.08 -0.19
CA THR A 199 2.23 3.36 -1.40
C THR A 199 1.07 3.21 -2.40
N ILE A 200 1.38 3.40 -3.69
CA ILE A 200 0.62 2.91 -4.83
C ILE A 200 1.58 1.98 -5.60
N ALA A 201 1.70 0.75 -5.13
CA ALA A 201 2.49 -0.31 -5.75
C ALA A 201 1.64 -1.56 -6.02
N SER A 202 1.81 -2.18 -7.18
CA SER A 202 1.13 -3.43 -7.54
C SER A 202 2.12 -4.60 -7.47
N CYS A 203 2.17 -5.25 -6.30
CA CYS A 203 3.03 -6.40 -6.03
C CYS A 203 2.21 -7.59 -5.53
N ALA A 204 2.54 -8.79 -6.01
CA ALA A 204 2.02 -10.06 -5.50
C ALA A 204 3.17 -10.98 -5.09
N GLN A 205 3.02 -11.74 -4.00
CA GLN A 205 3.92 -12.86 -3.70
C GLN A 205 3.27 -14.12 -4.28
N THR A 206 3.72 -14.56 -5.45
CA THR A 206 3.10 -15.67 -6.21
C THR A 206 3.42 -17.04 -5.61
N SER A 207 4.55 -17.15 -4.94
CA SER A 207 4.96 -18.29 -4.10
C SER A 207 5.91 -17.77 -3.00
N PRO A 208 6.18 -18.53 -1.93
CA PRO A 208 7.09 -18.10 -0.87
C PRO A 208 8.44 -17.64 -1.42
N GLY A 209 8.80 -16.36 -1.22
CA GLY A 209 10.04 -15.77 -1.72
C GLY A 209 10.01 -15.27 -3.18
N HIS A 210 8.94 -15.50 -3.96
CA HIS A 210 8.83 -14.93 -5.32
C HIS A 210 7.88 -13.73 -5.34
N ILE A 211 8.43 -12.55 -5.59
CA ILE A 211 7.71 -11.28 -5.70
C ILE A 211 7.54 -10.90 -7.18
N LYS A 212 6.30 -10.74 -7.62
CA LYS A 212 5.96 -10.17 -8.93
C LYS A 212 5.50 -8.72 -8.74
N HIS A 213 6.32 -7.76 -9.18
CA HIS A 213 5.92 -6.37 -9.36
C HIS A 213 5.34 -6.19 -10.77
N ASN A 214 4.22 -5.47 -10.90
CA ASN A 214 3.51 -5.36 -12.18
C ASN A 214 3.89 -4.10 -12.99
N ARG A 215 3.72 -2.88 -12.46
CA ARG A 215 4.03 -1.65 -13.23
C ARG A 215 4.24 -0.42 -12.35
N TRP A 216 3.17 0.07 -11.72
CA TRP A 216 3.23 1.32 -10.97
C TRP A 216 3.92 1.10 -9.63
N THR A 217 4.89 1.96 -9.32
CA THR A 217 5.46 2.14 -7.99
C THR A 217 5.58 3.63 -7.70
N ARG A 218 4.61 4.17 -6.95
CA ARG A 218 4.70 5.49 -6.32
C ARG A 218 4.66 5.33 -4.81
N ILE A 219 5.42 6.14 -4.08
CA ILE A 219 5.34 6.19 -2.61
C ILE A 219 5.52 7.62 -2.12
N ASN A 220 4.60 8.04 -1.26
CA ASN A 220 4.69 9.34 -0.61
C ASN A 220 4.84 9.14 0.90
N SER A 221 5.82 9.79 1.52
CA SER A 221 6.10 9.66 2.96
C SER A 221 6.19 11.03 3.61
N GLY A 222 5.71 11.15 4.83
CA GLY A 222 5.82 12.36 5.64
C GLY A 222 5.92 12.06 7.13
N PRO A 223 6.45 12.98 7.94
CA PRO A 223 6.50 12.82 9.39
C PRO A 223 5.07 12.83 9.96
N TYR A 224 4.77 11.96 10.92
CA TYR A 224 3.50 11.94 11.63
C TYR A 224 3.59 12.83 12.88
N LEU A 225 3.05 14.04 12.77
CA LEU A 225 3.18 15.10 13.78
C LEU A 225 1.79 15.68 14.12
N PRO A 226 0.87 14.89 14.70
CA PRO A 226 -0.52 15.29 14.93
C PRO A 226 -0.69 16.52 15.85
N HIS A 227 0.33 16.87 16.65
CA HIS A 227 0.34 18.12 17.40
C HIS A 227 0.33 19.38 16.51
N LEU A 228 0.84 19.29 15.27
CA LEU A 228 0.81 20.39 14.31
C LEU A 228 -0.60 20.72 13.82
N ASP A 229 -1.55 19.79 13.90
CA ASP A 229 -2.98 20.07 13.61
C ASP A 229 -3.56 21.13 14.57
N THR A 230 -2.93 21.28 15.75
CA THR A 230 -3.22 22.31 16.75
C THR A 230 -2.18 23.44 16.79
N ARG A 231 -1.28 23.53 15.79
CA ARG A 231 -0.17 24.49 15.67
C ARG A 231 0.85 24.45 16.84
N ASN A 232 0.98 23.31 17.51
CA ASN A 232 1.88 23.12 18.65
C ASN A 232 3.20 22.47 18.23
N GLU A 233 4.11 23.22 17.61
CA GLU A 233 5.45 22.75 17.20
C GLU A 233 6.29 22.20 18.37
N LYS A 234 7.12 21.20 18.11
CA LYS A 234 8.07 20.63 19.08
C LYS A 234 9.51 20.64 18.53
N PRO A 235 10.55 20.79 19.39
CA PRO A 235 11.94 20.73 18.96
C PRO A 235 12.36 19.44 18.23
N THR A 236 11.61 18.35 18.45
CA THR A 236 11.84 17.04 17.79
C THR A 236 11.40 17.00 16.32
N ASP A 237 10.57 17.94 15.86
CA ASP A 237 9.86 17.83 14.58
C ASP A 237 10.81 17.93 13.37
N ALA A 238 11.86 18.73 13.49
CA ALA A 238 12.93 18.83 12.50
C ALA A 238 13.63 17.48 12.28
N ARG A 239 13.92 16.73 13.35
CA ARG A 239 14.56 15.41 13.28
C ARG A 239 13.69 14.38 12.55
N VAL A 240 12.39 14.33 12.86
CA VAL A 240 11.45 13.40 12.18
C VAL A 240 11.33 13.74 10.69
N THR A 241 11.36 15.04 10.36
CA THR A 241 11.34 15.50 8.96
C THR A 241 12.64 15.13 8.22
N GLU A 242 13.81 15.35 8.82
CA GLU A 242 15.10 14.95 8.27
C GLU A 242 15.17 13.42 8.03
N GLN A 243 14.73 12.62 9.00
CA GLN A 243 14.68 11.16 8.87
C GLN A 243 13.70 10.69 7.77
N ASN A 244 12.57 11.38 7.59
CA ASN A 244 11.69 11.13 6.45
C ASN A 244 12.37 11.43 5.10
N ASP A 245 13.09 12.54 5.00
CA ASP A 245 13.73 12.99 3.76
C ASP A 245 14.93 12.10 3.38
N VAL A 246 15.68 11.62 4.37
CA VAL A 246 16.70 10.57 4.19
C VAL A 246 16.04 9.28 3.68
N PHE A 247 14.96 8.79 4.30
CA PHE A 247 14.27 7.59 3.83
C PHE A 247 13.76 7.71 2.38
N ILE A 248 13.18 8.86 2.01
CA ILE A 248 12.78 9.14 0.62
C ILE A 248 13.98 9.17 -0.32
N THR A 249 15.12 9.70 0.11
CA THR A 249 16.37 9.68 -0.66
C THR A 249 16.84 8.25 -0.92
N LEU A 250 16.87 7.40 0.12
CA LEU A 250 17.23 5.99 -0.02
C LEU A 250 16.30 5.23 -0.99
N LEU A 251 15.01 5.54 -1.00
CA LEU A 251 14.08 4.96 -1.98
C LEU A 251 14.40 5.41 -3.43
N LYS A 252 14.78 6.68 -3.63
CA LYS A 252 15.17 7.22 -4.95
C LYS A 252 16.46 6.61 -5.47
N GLU A 253 17.50 6.53 -4.62
CA GLU A 253 18.75 5.83 -4.95
C GLU A 253 18.51 4.34 -5.20
N GLY A 254 17.56 3.74 -4.47
CA GLY A 254 16.98 2.42 -4.75
C GLY A 254 16.20 2.32 -6.07
N GLY A 255 16.17 3.36 -6.92
CA GLY A 255 15.52 3.39 -8.22
C GLY A 255 14.01 3.69 -8.19
N ILE A 256 13.44 4.07 -7.05
CA ILE A 256 12.04 4.48 -6.95
C ILE A 256 11.93 5.98 -7.16
N LYS A 257 11.99 6.39 -8.43
CA LYS A 257 12.00 7.81 -8.85
C LYS A 257 10.77 8.58 -8.32
N ASP A 258 9.61 7.94 -8.29
CA ASP A 258 8.33 8.50 -7.84
C ASP A 258 8.17 8.49 -6.30
N ALA A 259 9.26 8.31 -5.54
CA ALA A 259 9.26 8.55 -4.12
C ALA A 259 9.22 10.07 -3.82
N SER A 260 8.37 10.52 -2.91
CA SER A 260 8.35 11.95 -2.52
C SER A 260 8.10 12.16 -1.03
N ALA A 261 8.83 13.12 -0.46
CA ALA A 261 8.61 13.61 0.89
C ALA A 261 7.50 14.67 0.89
N TYR A 262 6.60 14.60 1.87
CA TYR A 262 5.53 15.57 2.11
C TYR A 262 5.50 15.96 3.59
N SER A 263 4.94 17.13 3.91
CA SER A 263 4.63 17.52 5.28
C SER A 263 3.54 16.62 5.89
N HIS A 264 3.44 16.59 7.23
CA HIS A 264 2.36 15.92 7.96
C HIS A 264 0.98 16.21 7.34
N ALA A 265 0.62 17.49 7.20
CA ALA A 265 -0.67 17.92 6.65
C ALA A 265 -0.92 17.43 5.22
N LYS A 266 0.07 17.56 4.31
CA LYS A 266 -0.07 17.08 2.93
C LYS A 266 -0.18 15.57 2.88
N LEU A 267 0.56 14.83 3.70
CA LEU A 267 0.46 13.38 3.76
C LEU A 267 -0.91 12.92 4.28
N GLN A 268 -1.50 13.57 5.29
CA GLN A 268 -2.84 13.22 5.76
C GLN A 268 -3.88 13.41 4.65
N LEU A 269 -3.79 14.49 3.85
CA LEU A 269 -4.61 14.66 2.65
C LEU A 269 -4.42 13.48 1.66
N VAL A 270 -3.18 13.04 1.40
CA VAL A 270 -2.88 11.88 0.54
C VAL A 270 -3.47 10.58 1.09
N ARG A 271 -3.46 10.35 2.42
CA ARG A 271 -4.11 9.18 3.03
C ARG A 271 -5.61 9.18 2.78
N TRP A 272 -6.28 10.31 3.03
CA TRP A 272 -7.72 10.44 2.77
C TRP A 272 -8.07 10.26 1.28
N HIS A 273 -7.23 10.76 0.37
CA HIS A 273 -7.41 10.51 -1.07
C HIS A 273 -7.30 9.02 -1.42
N LYS A 274 -6.30 8.31 -0.88
CA LYS A 274 -6.20 6.85 -1.05
C LYS A 274 -7.36 6.10 -0.38
N ILE A 275 -7.91 6.59 0.72
CA ILE A 275 -9.14 6.03 1.31
C ILE A 275 -10.31 6.14 0.35
N ALA A 276 -10.48 7.24 -0.40
CA ALA A 276 -11.57 7.35 -1.38
C ALA A 276 -11.53 6.19 -2.40
N ILE A 277 -10.34 5.83 -2.86
CA ILE A 277 -10.11 4.70 -3.78
C ILE A 277 -10.34 3.36 -3.07
N ASN A 278 -9.70 3.14 -1.93
CA ASN A 278 -9.79 1.85 -1.22
C ASN A 278 -11.21 1.58 -0.69
N ALA A 279 -11.86 2.57 -0.09
CA ALA A 279 -13.20 2.45 0.49
C ALA A 279 -14.31 2.34 -0.56
N SER A 280 -14.10 2.82 -1.79
CA SER A 280 -15.01 2.54 -2.90
C SER A 280 -14.75 1.15 -3.50
N MET A 281 -13.52 0.85 -3.93
CA MET A 281 -13.21 -0.35 -4.72
C MET A 281 -13.17 -1.63 -3.88
N ASN A 282 -12.44 -1.62 -2.76
CA ASN A 282 -12.16 -2.83 -1.98
C ASN A 282 -13.43 -3.51 -1.44
N PRO A 283 -14.35 -2.82 -0.76
CA PRO A 283 -15.54 -3.46 -0.21
C PRO A 283 -16.57 -3.80 -1.30
N SER A 284 -16.74 -2.94 -2.31
CA SER A 284 -17.68 -3.17 -3.41
C SER A 284 -17.34 -4.44 -4.19
N SER A 285 -16.04 -4.69 -4.42
CA SER A 285 -15.59 -5.92 -5.08
C SER A 285 -15.97 -7.17 -4.29
N VAL A 286 -15.84 -7.17 -2.96
CA VAL A 286 -16.25 -8.30 -2.12
C VAL A 286 -17.76 -8.52 -2.23
N LEU A 287 -18.56 -7.46 -2.08
CA LEU A 287 -20.03 -7.55 -2.14
C LEU A 287 -20.56 -7.93 -3.53
N ALA A 288 -19.85 -7.56 -4.60
CA ALA A 288 -20.13 -7.95 -5.97
C ALA A 288 -19.65 -9.36 -6.35
N GLY A 289 -19.10 -10.15 -5.41
CA GLY A 289 -18.64 -11.52 -5.69
C GLY A 289 -17.21 -11.61 -6.26
N GLY A 290 -16.34 -10.65 -5.95
CA GLY A 290 -14.94 -10.62 -6.38
C GLY A 290 -14.73 -10.05 -7.79
N VAL A 291 -15.57 -9.11 -8.23
CA VAL A 291 -15.44 -8.44 -9.55
C VAL A 291 -14.21 -7.53 -9.56
N SER A 292 -13.50 -7.45 -10.70
CA SER A 292 -12.29 -6.63 -10.84
C SER A 292 -12.61 -5.12 -10.79
N ASN A 293 -11.62 -4.30 -10.40
CA ASN A 293 -11.78 -2.84 -10.35
C ASN A 293 -12.25 -2.26 -11.70
N ASN A 294 -11.72 -2.82 -12.79
CA ASN A 294 -12.06 -2.43 -14.16
C ASN A 294 -13.53 -2.72 -14.49
N ALA A 295 -13.98 -3.96 -14.26
CA ALA A 295 -15.35 -4.36 -14.57
C ALA A 295 -16.39 -3.60 -13.72
N MET A 296 -16.13 -3.37 -12.42
CA MET A 296 -17.01 -2.53 -11.59
C MET A 296 -17.07 -1.06 -12.06
N SER A 297 -16.01 -0.55 -12.69
CA SER A 297 -15.97 0.83 -13.19
C SER A 297 -16.65 0.99 -14.57
N LEU A 298 -16.84 -0.11 -15.30
CA LEU A 298 -17.52 -0.16 -16.59
C LEU A 298 -19.02 -0.44 -16.45
N ASP A 299 -19.44 -1.15 -15.39
CA ASP A 299 -20.85 -1.32 -15.06
C ASP A 299 -21.48 0.02 -14.63
N PRO A 300 -22.64 0.44 -15.21
CA PRO A 300 -23.21 1.76 -14.92
C PRO A 300 -23.56 2.00 -13.45
N GLU A 301 -24.20 1.04 -12.79
CA GLU A 301 -24.72 1.20 -11.42
C GLU A 301 -23.59 1.12 -10.39
N LEU A 302 -22.64 0.18 -10.56
CA LEU A 302 -21.45 0.12 -9.73
C LEU A 302 -20.55 1.35 -9.95
N SER A 303 -20.43 1.89 -11.15
CA SER A 303 -19.68 3.13 -11.39
C SER A 303 -20.30 4.33 -10.66
N ILE A 304 -21.64 4.46 -10.65
CA ILE A 304 -22.36 5.45 -9.84
C ILE A 304 -22.11 5.24 -8.34
N HIS A 305 -22.18 3.99 -7.85
CA HIS A 305 -21.90 3.66 -6.46
C HIS A 305 -20.46 4.04 -6.06
N LEU A 306 -19.47 3.58 -6.84
CA LEU A 306 -18.05 3.84 -6.62
C LEU A 306 -17.76 5.34 -6.58
N LYS A 307 -18.30 6.10 -7.55
CA LYS A 307 -18.22 7.56 -7.57
C LYS A 307 -18.77 8.16 -6.27
N GLY A 308 -20.00 7.79 -5.89
CA GLY A 308 -20.66 8.34 -4.71
C GLY A 308 -19.92 8.05 -3.39
N VAL A 309 -19.23 6.91 -3.27
CA VAL A 309 -18.36 6.61 -2.13
C VAL A 309 -17.09 7.48 -2.16
N MET A 310 -16.45 7.66 -3.33
CA MET A 310 -15.31 8.56 -3.46
C MET A 310 -15.68 10.00 -3.09
N GLU A 311 -16.82 10.50 -3.58
CA GLU A 311 -17.33 11.84 -3.26
C GLU A 311 -17.60 12.01 -1.76
N GLU A 312 -18.20 11.03 -1.09
CA GLU A 312 -18.43 11.05 0.36
C GLU A 312 -17.11 11.23 1.14
N VAL A 313 -16.05 10.52 0.74
CA VAL A 313 -14.71 10.66 1.34
C VAL A 313 -14.09 12.02 1.03
N LEU A 314 -14.00 12.39 -0.26
CA LEU A 314 -13.27 13.57 -0.71
C LEU A 314 -13.95 14.89 -0.33
N THR A 315 -15.26 14.91 -0.13
CA THR A 315 -15.99 16.08 0.42
C THR A 315 -15.98 16.14 1.95
N THR A 316 -15.66 15.03 2.63
CA THR A 316 -15.51 14.99 4.09
C THR A 316 -14.10 15.38 4.52
N ALA A 317 -13.08 14.83 3.86
CA ALA A 317 -11.68 14.98 4.26
C ALA A 317 -11.22 16.45 4.50
N PRO A 318 -11.55 17.45 3.64
CA PRO A 318 -11.20 18.84 3.92
C PRO A 318 -11.76 19.40 5.22
N LYS A 319 -12.97 18.97 5.59
CA LYS A 319 -13.68 19.39 6.81
C LYS A 319 -13.06 18.76 8.06
N ILE A 320 -12.47 17.57 7.91
CA ILE A 320 -11.74 16.86 8.97
C ILE A 320 -10.36 17.47 9.22
N LEU A 321 -9.66 17.80 8.12
CA LEU A 321 -8.26 18.24 8.14
C LEU A 321 -8.08 19.77 8.19
N GLY A 322 -9.14 20.55 7.99
CA GLY A 322 -9.08 22.01 7.99
C GLY A 322 -8.35 22.61 6.79
N ALA A 323 -8.12 21.84 5.72
CA ALA A 323 -7.39 22.23 4.53
C ALA A 323 -8.05 21.66 3.26
N PRO A 324 -8.08 22.39 2.13
CA PRO A 324 -8.61 21.87 0.87
C PRO A 324 -7.77 20.68 0.36
N LEU A 325 -8.39 19.80 -0.45
CA LEU A 325 -7.62 18.85 -1.24
C LEU A 325 -6.79 19.62 -2.28
N PRO A 326 -5.51 19.26 -2.51
CA PRO A 326 -4.69 19.87 -3.55
C PRO A 326 -5.26 19.60 -4.95
N GLU A 327 -5.12 20.57 -5.86
CA GLU A 327 -5.67 20.47 -7.23
C GLU A 327 -5.04 19.34 -8.05
N GLU A 328 -3.82 18.91 -7.73
CA GLU A 328 -3.18 17.76 -8.39
C GLU A 328 -3.75 16.39 -7.98
N PHE A 329 -4.72 16.33 -7.07
CA PHE A 329 -5.37 15.09 -6.65
C PHE A 329 -6.50 14.72 -7.62
N ALA A 330 -6.48 13.49 -8.11
CA ALA A 330 -7.47 13.00 -9.08
C ALA A 330 -8.90 13.04 -8.51
N SER A 331 -9.85 13.63 -9.26
CA SER A 331 -11.28 13.59 -8.98
C SER A 331 -11.84 12.16 -9.05
N PRO A 332 -13.03 11.87 -8.48
CA PRO A 332 -13.72 10.59 -8.64
C PRO A 332 -13.82 10.13 -10.10
N GLU A 333 -14.13 11.04 -11.02
CA GLU A 333 -14.21 10.74 -12.46
C GLU A 333 -12.84 10.46 -13.08
N GLN A 334 -11.78 11.15 -12.66
CA GLN A 334 -10.42 10.86 -13.11
C GLN A 334 -9.96 9.47 -12.61
N ILE A 335 -10.27 9.12 -11.37
CA ILE A 335 -10.01 7.79 -10.78
C ILE A 335 -10.76 6.71 -11.56
N LEU A 336 -12.06 6.89 -11.81
CA LEU A 336 -12.88 5.93 -12.57
C LEU A 336 -12.40 5.80 -14.02
N ARG A 337 -12.15 6.90 -14.74
CA ARG A 337 -11.59 6.85 -16.12
C ARG A 337 -10.24 6.15 -16.18
N SER A 338 -9.36 6.36 -15.20
CA SER A 338 -8.10 5.64 -15.10
C SER A 338 -8.31 4.13 -14.86
N THR A 339 -9.26 3.78 -13.99
CA THR A 339 -9.61 2.39 -13.68
C THR A 339 -10.25 1.66 -14.86
N GLN A 340 -11.10 2.33 -15.64
CA GLN A 340 -11.70 1.82 -16.89
C GLN A 340 -10.65 1.50 -17.97
N ARG A 341 -9.53 2.23 -17.99
CA ARG A 341 -8.40 1.98 -18.92
C ARG A 341 -7.50 0.83 -18.47
N ASN A 342 -7.56 0.41 -17.20
CA ASN A 342 -6.71 -0.65 -16.66
C ASN A 342 -7.32 -2.05 -16.91
N THR A 343 -7.04 -2.61 -18.08
CA THR A 343 -7.56 -3.93 -18.51
C THR A 343 -6.85 -5.15 -17.88
N SER A 344 -6.00 -4.97 -16.86
CA SER A 344 -5.25 -6.06 -16.22
C SER A 344 -6.10 -7.13 -15.51
N GLY A 345 -7.42 -6.94 -15.38
CA GLY A 345 -8.31 -7.81 -14.64
C GLY A 345 -8.08 -7.82 -13.12
N SER A 346 -7.22 -6.94 -12.60
CA SER A 346 -6.82 -6.94 -11.19
C SER A 346 -8.00 -6.74 -10.23
N LYS A 347 -8.13 -7.66 -9.27
CA LYS A 347 -9.02 -7.53 -8.10
C LYS A 347 -8.35 -6.68 -7.01
N PRO A 348 -9.11 -5.94 -6.20
CA PRO A 348 -8.56 -5.22 -5.06
C PRO A 348 -8.10 -6.19 -3.96
N SER A 349 -7.19 -5.74 -3.10
CA SER A 349 -6.55 -6.57 -2.07
C SER A 349 -7.55 -7.25 -1.11
N MET A 350 -8.63 -6.55 -0.76
CA MET A 350 -9.67 -7.06 0.13
C MET A 350 -10.49 -8.20 -0.48
N ALA A 351 -10.71 -8.20 -1.80
CA ALA A 351 -11.37 -9.30 -2.49
C ALA A 351 -10.48 -10.55 -2.50
N LEU A 352 -9.18 -10.38 -2.70
CA LEU A 352 -8.20 -11.47 -2.58
C LEU A 352 -8.13 -12.03 -1.16
N ASP A 353 -8.25 -11.19 -0.12
CA ASP A 353 -8.37 -11.66 1.28
C ASP A 353 -9.68 -12.43 1.50
N TRP A 354 -10.79 -11.94 0.96
CA TRP A 354 -12.09 -12.59 1.08
C TRP A 354 -12.06 -14.00 0.49
N GLU A 355 -11.59 -14.13 -0.75
CA GLU A 355 -11.43 -15.38 -1.51
C GLU A 355 -10.47 -16.35 -0.81
N GLN A 356 -9.36 -15.86 -0.27
CA GLN A 356 -8.39 -16.66 0.50
C GLN A 356 -8.86 -16.93 1.93
N GLY A 357 -10.05 -16.47 2.33
CA GLY A 357 -10.61 -16.66 3.66
C GLY A 357 -9.82 -15.97 4.78
N LYS A 358 -9.08 -14.91 4.47
CA LYS A 358 -8.31 -14.09 5.42
C LYS A 358 -9.17 -12.98 6.02
N THR A 359 -8.77 -12.48 7.18
CA THR A 359 -9.33 -11.23 7.74
C THR A 359 -9.00 -10.07 6.81
N MET A 360 -10.00 -9.23 6.54
CA MET A 360 -9.94 -8.03 5.72
C MET A 360 -9.57 -6.81 6.56
N GLU A 361 -8.90 -5.82 5.96
CA GLU A 361 -8.52 -4.53 6.57
C GLU A 361 -9.73 -3.57 6.79
N LEU A 362 -10.84 -4.07 7.35
CA LEU A 362 -12.11 -3.34 7.49
C LEU A 362 -12.00 -2.13 8.43
N GLU A 363 -11.33 -2.29 9.58
CA GLU A 363 -11.19 -1.20 10.54
C GLU A 363 -10.41 -0.03 9.94
N VAL A 364 -9.24 -0.28 9.34
CA VAL A 364 -8.38 0.84 8.89
C VAL A 364 -8.83 1.47 7.57
N ILE A 365 -9.60 0.74 6.74
CA ILE A 365 -10.13 1.26 5.46
C ILE A 365 -11.52 1.88 5.62
N LEU A 366 -12.35 1.41 6.56
CA LEU A 366 -13.72 1.88 6.74
C LEU A 366 -13.98 2.41 8.17
N GLY A 367 -13.74 1.59 9.20
CA GLY A 367 -14.10 1.90 10.60
C GLY A 367 -13.42 3.15 11.18
N ASN A 368 -12.10 3.27 10.98
CA ASN A 368 -11.28 4.43 11.37
C ASN A 368 -11.76 5.72 10.68
N PRO A 369 -11.86 5.81 9.33
CA PRO A 369 -12.41 7.00 8.66
C PRO A 369 -13.79 7.41 9.19
N ILE A 370 -14.71 6.45 9.39
CA ILE A 370 -16.06 6.72 9.92
C ILE A 370 -15.99 7.32 11.34
N ARG A 371 -15.13 6.77 12.22
CA ARG A 371 -14.96 7.26 13.59
C ARG A 371 -14.32 8.66 13.62
N ILE A 372 -13.25 8.87 12.85
CA ILE A 372 -12.56 10.17 12.73
C ILE A 372 -13.48 11.26 12.18
N ALA A 373 -14.40 10.90 11.26
CA ALA A 373 -15.43 11.80 10.75
C ALA A 373 -16.47 12.15 11.82
N ARG A 374 -17.00 11.14 12.52
CA ARG A 374 -18.03 11.30 13.56
C ARG A 374 -17.53 12.11 14.76
N GLU A 375 -16.28 11.95 15.16
CA GLU A 375 -15.61 12.76 16.20
C GLU A 375 -15.63 14.27 15.90
N ARG A 376 -15.79 14.66 14.62
CA ARG A 376 -15.92 16.05 14.16
C ARG A 376 -17.33 16.41 13.69
N GLY A 377 -18.32 15.58 13.98
CA GLY A 377 -19.73 15.82 13.65
C GLY A 377 -20.13 15.51 12.19
N PHE A 378 -19.32 14.74 11.45
CA PHE A 378 -19.62 14.33 10.09
C PHE A 378 -19.94 12.84 10.00
N GLU A 379 -21.03 12.50 9.31
CA GLU A 379 -21.42 11.11 9.03
C GLU A 379 -21.04 10.73 7.59
N MET A 380 -20.86 9.43 7.34
CA MET A 380 -20.45 8.87 6.03
C MET A 380 -21.36 7.66 5.69
N PRO A 381 -22.64 7.88 5.33
CA PRO A 381 -23.64 6.82 5.24
C PRO A 381 -23.31 5.68 4.25
N ARG A 382 -22.66 5.96 3.12
CA ARG A 382 -22.26 4.92 2.15
C ARG A 382 -21.16 4.04 2.73
N MET A 383 -20.11 4.63 3.29
CA MET A 383 -19.05 3.90 3.99
C MET A 383 -19.59 3.09 5.18
N GLN A 384 -20.55 3.65 5.93
CA GLN A 384 -21.19 2.95 7.06
C GLN A 384 -21.96 1.71 6.61
N THR A 385 -22.67 1.80 5.48
CA THR A 385 -23.38 0.67 4.87
C THR A 385 -22.39 -0.43 4.47
N LEU A 386 -21.32 -0.07 3.75
CA LEU A 386 -20.26 -0.99 3.33
C LEU A 386 -19.58 -1.67 4.54
N TYR A 387 -19.27 -0.89 5.58
CA TYR A 387 -18.65 -1.38 6.82
C TYR A 387 -19.57 -2.35 7.57
N ALA A 388 -20.83 -1.97 7.81
CA ALA A 388 -21.77 -2.79 8.57
C ALA A 388 -22.03 -4.15 7.90
N LEU A 389 -22.24 -4.15 6.58
CA LEU A 389 -22.50 -5.36 5.80
C LEU A 389 -21.26 -6.28 5.77
N LEU A 390 -20.07 -5.75 5.47
CA LEU A 390 -18.86 -6.59 5.38
C LEU A 390 -18.33 -7.07 6.72
N ARG A 391 -18.45 -6.27 7.79
CA ARG A 391 -18.12 -6.71 9.14
C ARG A 391 -18.99 -7.91 9.54
N MET A 392 -20.28 -7.87 9.20
CA MET A 392 -21.18 -9.00 9.44
C MET A 392 -20.89 -10.19 8.51
N ALA A 393 -20.62 -9.97 7.22
CA ALA A 393 -20.25 -11.02 6.28
C ALA A 393 -18.97 -11.77 6.72
N GLN A 394 -17.94 -11.03 7.15
CA GLN A 394 -16.72 -11.61 7.72
C GLN A 394 -17.03 -12.44 8.97
N LEU A 395 -17.81 -11.90 9.91
CA LEU A 395 -18.20 -12.61 11.13
C LEU A 395 -18.95 -13.92 10.84
N VAL A 396 -19.86 -13.93 9.86
CA VAL A 396 -20.58 -15.14 9.44
C VAL A 396 -19.63 -16.16 8.81
N ARG A 397 -18.80 -15.73 7.86
CA ARG A 397 -17.80 -16.58 7.19
C ARG A 397 -16.83 -17.24 8.18
N ASP A 398 -16.35 -16.47 9.16
CA ASP A 398 -15.32 -16.95 10.09
C ASP A 398 -15.92 -17.81 11.21
N LYS A 399 -17.17 -17.56 11.63
CA LYS A 399 -17.94 -18.51 12.46
C LYS A 399 -18.16 -19.85 11.76
N ALA A 400 -18.50 -19.85 10.47
CA ALA A 400 -18.68 -21.09 9.71
C ALA A 400 -17.40 -21.95 9.66
N LYS A 401 -16.23 -21.32 9.53
CA LYS A 401 -14.93 -22.02 9.63
C LYS A 401 -14.65 -22.58 11.02
N GLY A 402 -15.03 -21.86 12.08
CA GLY A 402 -14.87 -22.31 13.46
C GLY A 402 -15.78 -23.49 13.81
N GLY A 403 -17.04 -23.47 13.35
CA GLY A 403 -18.00 -24.55 13.57
C GLY A 403 -17.74 -25.83 12.76
N SER A 404 -17.01 -25.75 11.65
CA SER A 404 -16.68 -26.89 10.77
C SER A 404 -15.46 -27.72 11.26
N ARG A 405 -15.12 -27.64 12.55
CA ARG A 405 -13.99 -28.37 13.18
C ARG A 405 -14.42 -29.25 14.36
N LEU A 406 -15.70 -29.57 14.47
CA LEU A 406 -16.29 -30.48 15.46
C LEU A 406 -16.87 -31.72 14.77
#